data_AF-A0A2U3LGW0-F1
#
_entry.id   AF-A0A2U3LGW0-F1
#
_cell.length_a   1.000
_cell.length_b   1.000
_cell.length_c   1.000
_cell.angle_alpha   90.00
_cell.angle_beta   90.00
_cell.angle_gamma   90.00
#
_symmetry.space_group_name_H-M   'P 1'
#
loop_
_entity.id
_entity.type
_entity.pdbx_description
1 polymer ?
#
loop_
_entity_poly.entity_id
_entity_poly.type
_entity_poly.pdbx_seq_one_letter_code
_entity_poly.pdbx_strand_id
1 'polypeptide(L)' 'MIAAPDGERVFWKIDYFADEAMEYGSEHPDDPTWSYRVLTIMLAAEY' A
#
# COMPACT_ATOMS: atom_id res chain seq x y z
N MET A 1 1.47 13.13 1.92
CA MET A 1 2.29 13.60 0.79
C MET A 1 3.71 13.76 1.31
N ILE A 2 4.63 12.89 0.91
CA ILE A 2 6.07 13.04 1.20
C ILE A 2 6.69 13.49 -0.12
N ALA A 3 7.32 14.66 -0.13
CA ALA A 3 8.04 15.15 -1.31
C ALA A 3 9.47 14.59 -1.29
N ALA A 4 9.89 13.93 -2.38
CA ALA A 4 11.28 13.54 -2.55
C ALA A 4 12.13 14.78 -2.89
N PRO A 5 13.42 14.82 -2.52
CA PRO A 5 14.24 16.04 -2.57
C PRO A 5 14.42 16.63 -3.97
N ASP A 6 14.22 15.82 -5.03
CA ASP A 6 14.49 16.20 -6.42
C ASP A 6 13.37 15.78 -7.39
N GLY A 7 12.29 15.15 -6.90
CA GLY A 7 11.58 14.12 -7.66
C GLY A 7 10.06 14.15 -7.59
N GLU A 8 9.46 13.53 -8.60
CA GLU A 8 8.02 13.49 -8.86
C GLU A 8 7.18 13.15 -7.63
N ARG A 9 6.02 13.81 -7.50
CA ARG A 9 5.08 13.53 -6.41
C ARG A 9 4.43 12.18 -6.65
N VAL A 10 4.26 11.40 -5.59
CA VAL A 10 3.53 10.13 -5.64
C VAL A 10 2.42 10.10 -4.60
N PHE A 11 1.32 9.45 -4.95
CA PHE A 11 0.33 8.97 -4.00
C PHE A 11 0.66 7.53 -3.66
N TRP A 12 0.47 7.16 -2.40
CA TRP A 12 0.70 5.79 -1.97
C TRP A 12 -0.31 5.36 -0.93
N LYS A 13 -0.53 4.05 -0.87
CA LYS A 13 -1.38 3.40 0.15
C LYS A 13 -0.80 2.03 0.49
N ILE A 14 -1.16 1.51 1.66
CA ILE A 14 -0.88 0.14 2.05
C ILE A 14 -2.21 -0.58 2.22
N ASP A 15 -2.40 -1.65 1.47
CA ASP A 15 -3.56 -2.53 1.58
C ASP A 15 -3.17 -3.79 2.38
N TYR A 16 -4.12 -4.31 3.17
CA TYR A 16 -3.93 -5.46 4.06
C TYR A 16 -4.85 -6.59 3.62
N PHE A 17 -4.27 -7.68 3.13
CA PHE A 17 -4.97 -8.87 2.65
C PHE A 17 -4.82 -10.04 3.62
N ALA A 18 -5.78 -10.96 3.57
CA ALA A 18 -5.77 -12.18 4.38
C ALA A 18 -4.59 -13.10 4.04
N ASP A 19 -4.21 -13.13 2.76
CA ASP A 19 -3.14 -13.97 2.21
C ASP A 19 -2.58 -13.39 0.91
N GLU A 20 -1.68 -14.14 0.27
CA GLU A 20 -1.01 -13.76 -0.98
C GLU A 20 -1.92 -13.75 -2.22
N ALA A 21 -3.12 -14.35 -2.16
CA ALA A 21 -4.07 -14.33 -3.28
C ALA A 21 -4.73 -12.95 -3.43
N MET A 22 -4.69 -12.11 -2.39
CA MET A 22 -5.20 -10.74 -2.38
C MET A 22 -6.69 -10.62 -2.73
N GLU A 23 -7.47 -11.69 -2.51
CA GLU A 23 -8.90 -11.71 -2.82
C GLU A 23 -9.76 -11.02 -1.74
N TYR A 24 -9.30 -11.07 -0.48
CA TYR A 24 -10.03 -10.57 0.69
C TYR A 24 -9.12 -9.78 1.64
N GLY A 25 -9.70 -8.81 2.34
CA GLY A 25 -9.00 -8.08 3.39
C GLY A 25 -8.71 -8.95 4.62
N SER A 26 -7.61 -8.66 5.33
CA SER A 26 -7.32 -9.36 6.60
C SER A 26 -8.30 -8.94 7.71
N GLU A 27 -8.77 -9.90 8.50
CA GLU A 27 -9.56 -9.65 9.72
C GLU A 27 -8.71 -9.11 10.89
N HIS A 28 -7.39 -9.29 10.81
CA HIS A 28 -6.41 -8.84 11.81
C HIS A 28 -5.33 -7.97 11.13
N PRO A 29 -5.70 -6.81 10.56
CA PRO A 29 -4.78 -6.00 9.75
C PRO A 29 -3.60 -5.42 10.58
N ASP A 30 -3.79 -5.23 11.88
CA ASP A 30 -2.75 -4.76 12.79
C ASP A 30 -1.67 -5.81 13.08
N ASP A 31 -2.00 -7.10 13.02
CA ASP A 31 -1.06 -8.20 13.26
C ASP A 31 -0.27 -8.54 11.97
N PRO A 32 1.06 -8.30 11.93
CA PRO A 32 1.87 -8.59 10.75
C PRO A 32 2.05 -10.10 10.49
N THR A 33 1.74 -10.98 11.45
CA THR A 33 1.79 -12.43 11.27
C THR A 33 0.52 -12.98 10.59
N TRP A 34 -0.57 -12.21 10.59
CA TRP A 34 -1.88 -12.56 10.01
C TRP A 34 -2.32 -11.59 8.90
N SER A 35 -1.40 -10.81 8.34
CA SER A 35 -1.70 -9.88 7.24
C SER A 35 -0.63 -9.90 6.15
N TYR A 36 -1.08 -9.99 4.91
CA TYR A 36 -0.26 -9.79 3.71
C TYR A 36 -0.37 -8.32 3.28
N ARG A 37 0.74 -7.57 3.31
CA ARG A 37 0.74 -6.09 3.13
C ARG A 37 1.30 -5.70 1.78
N VAL A 38 0.53 -4.93 1.01
CA VAL A 38 0.91 -4.47 -0.33
C VAL A 38 1.04 -2.95 -0.35
N LEU A 39 2.22 -2.45 -0.74
CA LEU A 39 2.44 -1.02 -0.99
C LEU A 39 2.12 -0.70 -2.46
N THR A 40 1.10 0.12 -2.68
CA THR A 40 0.82 0.68 -4.00
C THR A 40 1.47 2.06 -4.09
N ILE A 41 2.22 2.30 -5.17
CA ILE A 41 2.81 3.61 -5.50
C ILE A 41 2.19 4.05 -6.83
N MET A 42 1.59 5.25 -6.83
CA MET A 42 0.98 5.87 -8.01
C MET A 42 1.69 7.18 -8.28
N LEU A 43 2.01 7.45 -9.54
CA LEU A 43 2.62 8.71 -9.91
C LEU A 43 1.55 9.81 -9.89
N ALA A 44 1.78 10.89 -9.15
CA ALA A 44 0.79 11.97 -9.05
C ALA A 44 0.60 12.75 -10.36
N ALA A 45 1.50 12.57 -11.34
CA ALA A 45 1.36 13.18 -12.67
C ALA A 45 0.31 12.48 -13.55
N GLU A 46 -0.15 11.29 -13.18
CA GLU A 46 -1.15 10.50 -13.93
C GLU A 46 -2.60 10.78 -13.47
N TYR A 47 -2.80 11.71 -12.53
CA TYR A 47 -4.09 12.16 -11.98
C TYR A 47 -4.25 13.68 -12.17
#